data_AF-A0A953F062-F1
#
_entry.id   AF-A0A953F062-F1
#
_cell.length_a   1.000
_cell.length_b   1.000
_cell.length_c   1.000
_cell.angle_alpha   90.00
_cell.angle_beta   90.00
_cell.angle_gamma   90.00
#
_symmetry.space_group_name_H-M   'P 1'
#
loop_
_entity.id
_entity.type
_entity.pdbx_description
1 polymer ?
#
loop_
_entity_poly.entity_id
_entity_poly.type
_entity_poly.pdbx_seq_one_letter_code
_entity_poly.pdbx_strand_id
1 'polypeptide(L)'
;MNIAVLKNWPLARWLDWAGRIAALVLLIFWGQFFVAHLSWFADLGNLPPPRVFALQLLHLAFLVGLMLGWRWPLVGAAVLLLAAVPFFWFAAGSNFLPFAAVTSVPAALWISARLAAARAR
;
A
#
# COMPACT_ATOMS: atom_id res chain seq x y z
N MET A 1 -6.04 34.64 13.66
CA MET A 1 -6.22 33.32 13.02
C MET A 1 -6.12 33.52 11.50
N ASN A 2 -5.11 32.93 10.84
CA ASN A 2 -4.81 33.22 9.43
C ASN A 2 -5.76 32.46 8.50
N ILE A 3 -6.37 33.12 7.51
CA ILE A 3 -7.39 32.57 6.59
C ILE A 3 -6.85 31.34 5.82
N ALA A 4 -5.54 31.27 5.60
CA ALA A 4 -4.89 30.11 4.99
C ALA A 4 -5.00 28.82 5.83
N VAL A 5 -5.06 28.93 7.16
CA VAL A 5 -5.16 27.80 8.10
C VAL A 5 -6.52 27.12 7.97
N LEU A 6 -7.59 27.91 7.84
CA LEU A 6 -8.96 27.40 7.68
C LEU A 6 -9.17 26.67 6.35
N LYS A 7 -8.45 27.04 5.30
CA LYS A 7 -8.64 26.50 3.94
C LYS A 7 -7.94 25.16 3.71
N ASN A 8 -6.78 24.94 4.33
CA ASN A 8 -5.95 23.74 4.08
C ASN A 8 -6.27 22.55 4.99
N TRP A 9 -6.93 22.79 6.13
CA TRP A 9 -7.36 21.76 7.07
C TRP A 9 -8.36 20.73 6.50
N PRO A 10 -9.42 21.14 5.77
CA PRO A 10 -10.32 20.19 5.14
C PRO A 10 -9.61 19.33 4.08
N LEU A 11 -8.72 19.92 3.27
CA LEU A 11 -7.99 19.20 2.23
C LEU A 11 -7.12 18.05 2.81
N ALA A 12 -6.34 18.33 3.85
CA ALA A 12 -5.52 17.30 4.50
C ALA A 12 -6.36 16.12 5.00
N ARG A 13 -7.54 16.41 5.56
CA ARG A 13 -8.47 15.39 6.06
C ARG A 13 -9.11 14.57 4.94
N TRP A 14 -9.49 15.22 3.85
CA TRP A 14 -10.02 14.54 2.65
C TRP A 14 -8.98 13.60 2.04
N LEU A 15 -7.73 14.05 1.91
CA LEU A 15 -6.63 13.22 1.40
C LEU A 15 -6.37 12.00 2.31
N ASP A 16 -6.37 12.17 3.64
CA ASP A 16 -6.16 11.07 4.59
C ASP A 16 -7.26 9.99 4.46
N TRP A 17 -8.53 10.42 4.36
CA TRP A 17 -9.66 9.51 4.15
C TRP A 17 -9.68 8.85 2.78
N ALA A 18 -9.36 9.59 1.72
CA ALA A 18 -9.21 9.02 0.38
C ALA A 18 -8.14 7.92 0.39
N GLY A 19 -7.01 8.15 1.07
CA GLY A 19 -5.96 7.14 1.24
C GLY A 19 -6.44 5.89 1.98
N ARG A 20 -7.26 6.03 3.02
CA ARG A 20 -7.84 4.90 3.78
C ARG A 20 -8.81 4.07 2.95
N ILE A 21 -9.69 4.74 2.20
CA ILE A 21 -10.67 4.09 1.33
C ILE A 21 -9.93 3.34 0.22
N ALA A 22 -8.97 4.00 -0.44
CA ALA A 22 -8.13 3.35 -1.46
C ALA A 22 -7.37 2.16 -0.88
N ALA A 23 -6.83 2.28 0.34
CA ALA A 23 -6.14 1.18 1.01
C ALA A 23 -7.05 -0.01 1.28
N LEU A 24 -8.29 0.22 1.71
CA LEU A 24 -9.27 -0.85 1.94
C LEU A 24 -9.65 -1.58 0.65
N VAL A 25 -9.92 -0.83 -0.42
CA VAL A 25 -10.22 -1.41 -1.74
C VAL A 25 -9.05 -2.27 -2.23
N LEU A 26 -7.82 -1.76 -2.14
CA LEU A 26 -6.63 -2.49 -2.55
C LEU A 26 -6.31 -3.66 -1.64
N LEU A 27 -6.58 -3.56 -0.33
CA LEU A 27 -6.38 -4.65 0.61
C LEU A 27 -7.30 -5.84 0.27
N ILE A 28 -8.57 -5.56 -0.03
CA ILE A 28 -9.52 -6.59 -0.48
C ILE A 28 -9.08 -7.15 -1.84
N PHE A 29 -8.78 -6.27 -2.79
CA PHE A 29 -8.43 -6.66 -4.15
C PHE A 29 -7.15 -7.49 -4.23
N TRP A 30 -6.09 -7.13 -3.51
CA TRP A 30 -4.83 -7.90 -3.50
C TRP A 30 -4.88 -9.07 -2.51
N GLY A 31 -5.65 -8.95 -1.42
CA GLY A 31 -5.82 -9.99 -0.42
C GLY A 31 -6.38 -11.29 -1.00
N GLN A 32 -7.34 -11.23 -1.94
CA GLN A 32 -7.82 -12.43 -2.64
C GLN A 32 -6.71 -13.15 -3.42
N PHE A 33 -5.81 -12.40 -4.09
CA PHE A 33 -4.68 -13.00 -4.80
C PHE A 33 -3.69 -13.59 -3.82
N PHE A 34 -3.40 -12.91 -2.70
CA PHE A 34 -2.54 -13.46 -1.66
C PHE A 34 -3.05 -14.83 -1.17
N VAL A 35 -4.35 -14.94 -0.89
CA VAL A 35 -4.99 -16.20 -0.48
C VAL A 35 -4.91 -17.25 -1.59
N ALA A 36 -5.17 -16.87 -2.84
CA ALA A 36 -5.05 -17.80 -3.97
C ALA A 36 -3.63 -18.38 -4.10
N HIS A 37 -2.59 -17.56 -3.87
CA HIS A 37 -1.20 -18.00 -3.90
C HIS A 37 -0.82 -18.95 -2.75
N LEU A 38 -1.61 -19.03 -1.67
CA LEU A 38 -1.38 -20.04 -0.62
C LEU A 38 -1.54 -21.47 -1.14
N SER A 39 -2.28 -21.67 -2.24
CA SER A 39 -2.39 -22.97 -2.90
C SER A 39 -1.05 -23.53 -3.39
N TRP A 40 -0.07 -22.67 -3.69
CA TRP A 40 1.28 -23.08 -4.07
C TRP A 40 2.04 -23.78 -2.94
N PHE A 41 1.58 -23.63 -1.69
CA PHE A 41 2.19 -24.22 -0.50
C PHE A 41 1.39 -25.40 0.05
N ALA A 42 0.34 -25.85 -0.65
CA ALA A 42 -0.54 -26.92 -0.18
C ALA A 42 0.09 -28.32 -0.28
N ASP A 43 0.97 -28.54 -1.25
CA ASP A 43 1.68 -29.81 -1.45
C ASP A 43 3.09 -29.76 -0.82
N LEU A 44 3.26 -30.43 0.31
CA LEU A 44 4.54 -30.51 1.02
C LEU A 44 5.60 -31.34 0.27
N GLY A 45 5.18 -32.21 -0.65
CA GLY A 45 6.09 -32.99 -1.49
C GLY A 45 6.68 -32.21 -2.66
N ASN A 46 6.06 -31.07 -3.02
CA ASN A 46 6.45 -30.24 -4.16
C ASN A 46 6.37 -28.75 -3.82
N LEU A 47 7.17 -28.33 -2.83
CA LEU A 47 7.22 -26.94 -2.40
C LEU A 47 7.70 -26.01 -3.54
N PRO A 48 7.19 -24.76 -3.58
CA PRO A 48 7.57 -23.83 -4.61
C PRO A 48 9.03 -23.38 -4.43
N PRO A 49 9.69 -22.87 -5.48
CA PRO A 49 11.07 -22.44 -5.37
C PRO A 49 11.22 -21.24 -4.40
N PRO A 50 12.39 -21.05 -3.75
CA PRO A 50 12.59 -20.01 -2.72
C PRO A 50 12.18 -18.59 -3.12
N ARG A 51 12.31 -18.25 -4.40
CA ARG A 51 11.85 -16.95 -4.94
C ARG A 51 10.36 -16.69 -4.68
N VAL A 52 9.54 -17.73 -4.70
CA VAL A 52 8.08 -17.62 -4.48
C VAL A 52 7.80 -17.30 -3.02
N PHE A 53 8.56 -17.88 -2.07
CA PHE A 53 8.46 -17.52 -0.65
C PHE A 53 8.78 -16.03 -0.44
N ALA A 54 9.85 -15.53 -1.06
CA ALA A 54 10.23 -14.12 -0.97
C ALA A 54 9.13 -13.21 -1.54
N LEU A 55 8.57 -13.55 -2.70
CA LEU A 55 7.46 -12.82 -3.29
C LEU A 55 6.20 -12.87 -2.42
N GLN A 56 5.88 -14.02 -1.82
CA GLN A 56 4.73 -14.16 -0.91
C GLN A 56 4.93 -13.31 0.35
N LEU A 57 6.15 -13.24 0.88
CA LEU A 57 6.47 -12.38 2.03
C LEU A 57 6.35 -10.89 1.68
N LEU A 58 6.84 -10.47 0.50
CA LEU A 58 6.67 -9.10 0.02
C LEU A 58 5.19 -8.77 -0.20
N HIS A 59 4.41 -9.72 -0.72
CA HIS A 59 2.97 -9.59 -0.88
C HIS A 59 2.30 -9.34 0.47
N LEU A 60 2.57 -10.19 1.46
CA LEU A 60 2.07 -10.02 2.82
C LEU A 60 2.48 -8.67 3.40
N ALA A 61 3.75 -8.29 3.24
CA ALA A 61 4.30 -7.06 3.79
C ALA A 61 3.57 -5.82 3.25
N PHE A 62 3.26 -5.76 1.96
CA PHE A 62 2.52 -4.61 1.44
C PHE A 62 1.05 -4.61 1.88
N LEU A 63 0.40 -5.77 2.06
CA LEU A 63 -0.95 -5.85 2.64
C LEU A 63 -0.95 -5.34 4.09
N VAL A 64 0.06 -5.70 4.87
CA VAL A 64 0.29 -5.15 6.20
C VAL A 64 0.52 -3.64 6.12
N GLY A 65 1.27 -3.14 5.14
CA GLY A 65 1.43 -1.70 4.88
C GLY A 65 0.09 -0.98 4.67
N LEU A 66 -0.82 -1.56 3.88
CA LEU A 66 -2.18 -1.04 3.68
C LEU A 66 -2.98 -0.98 4.99
N MET A 67 -2.87 -2.01 5.84
CA MET A 67 -3.53 -2.05 7.15
C MET A 67 -2.92 -1.06 8.14
N LEU A 68 -1.59 -1.02 8.26
CA LEU A 68 -0.87 -0.12 9.15
C LEU A 68 -1.20 1.34 8.84
N GLY A 69 -1.41 1.67 7.56
CA GLY A 69 -1.79 3.02 7.14
C GLY A 69 -3.10 3.54 7.73
N TRP A 70 -3.97 2.66 8.25
CA TRP A 70 -5.15 3.10 9.00
C TRP A 70 -4.77 3.70 10.37
N ARG A 71 -3.83 3.11 11.10
CA ARG A 71 -3.45 3.65 12.42
C ARG A 71 -2.27 4.61 12.35
N TRP A 72 -1.33 4.34 11.47
CA TRP A 72 -0.06 5.04 11.28
C TRP A 72 0.22 5.29 9.79
N PRO A 73 -0.37 6.34 9.19
CA PRO A 73 -0.32 6.56 7.74
C PRO A 73 1.09 6.60 7.12
N LEU A 74 2.07 7.21 7.79
CA LEU A 74 3.44 7.28 7.27
C LEU A 74 4.20 5.97 7.38
N VAL A 75 3.99 5.21 8.46
CA VAL A 75 4.58 3.86 8.61
C VAL A 75 3.98 2.93 7.57
N GLY A 76 2.65 2.95 7.41
CA GLY A 76 1.95 2.20 6.37
C GLY A 76 2.43 2.57 4.97
N ALA A 77 2.58 3.87 4.67
CA ALA A 77 3.13 4.34 3.40
C ALA A 77 4.53 3.80 3.11
N ALA A 78 5.44 3.87 4.08
CA ALA A 78 6.80 3.38 3.92
C ALA A 78 6.84 1.86 3.68
N VAL A 79 6.13 1.08 4.51
CA VAL A 79 6.06 -0.39 4.36
C VAL A 79 5.43 -0.75 3.01
N LEU A 80 4.33 -0.09 2.62
CA LEU A 80 3.64 -0.31 1.36
C LEU A 80 4.57 -0.07 0.16
N LEU A 81 5.26 1.06 0.11
CA LEU A 81 6.16 1.40 -1.02
C LEU A 81 7.37 0.47 -1.08
N LEU A 82 8.01 0.20 0.07
CA LEU A 82 9.19 -0.66 0.14
C LEU A 82 8.89 -2.12 -0.19
N ALA A 83 7.66 -2.59 0.03
CA ALA A 83 7.27 -3.96 -0.29
C ALA A 83 6.62 -4.09 -1.69
N ALA A 84 5.71 -3.18 -2.07
CA ALA A 84 4.96 -3.28 -3.32
C ALA A 84 5.85 -3.05 -4.55
N VAL A 85 6.77 -2.09 -4.51
CA VAL A 85 7.66 -1.80 -5.64
C VAL A 85 8.52 -3.02 -6.02
N PRO A 86 9.31 -3.63 -5.11
CA PRO A 86 10.06 -4.83 -5.47
C PRO A 86 9.15 -6.01 -5.79
N PHE A 87 8.00 -6.17 -5.11
CA PHE A 87 7.04 -7.23 -5.44
C PHE A 87 6.62 -7.17 -6.91
N PHE A 88 6.08 -6.03 -7.36
CA PHE A 88 5.61 -5.90 -8.74
C PHE A 88 6.74 -5.89 -9.75
N TRP A 89 7.94 -5.41 -9.37
CA TRP A 89 9.12 -5.46 -10.25
C TRP A 89 9.42 -6.90 -10.67
N PHE A 90 9.38 -7.83 -9.72
CA PHE A 90 9.67 -9.24 -9.97
C PHE A 90 8.44 -10.05 -10.42
N ALA A 91 7.22 -9.68 -10.01
CA ALA A 91 6.02 -10.47 -10.25
C ALA A 91 5.23 -10.06 -11.50
N ALA A 92 5.27 -8.80 -11.93
CA ALA A 92 4.32 -8.27 -12.92
C ALA A 92 4.88 -8.11 -14.34
N GLY A 93 6.19 -8.24 -14.55
CA GLY A 93 6.82 -8.08 -15.86
C GLY A 93 6.47 -6.73 -16.50
N SER A 94 5.91 -6.74 -17.72
CA SER A 94 5.49 -5.51 -18.42
C SER A 94 4.39 -4.71 -17.70
N ASN A 95 3.65 -5.36 -16.79
CA ASN A 95 2.61 -4.71 -15.97
C ASN A 95 3.15 -4.12 -14.66
N PHE A 96 4.47 -4.10 -14.46
CA PHE A 96 5.10 -3.51 -13.27
C PHE A 96 4.58 -2.10 -12.97
N LEU A 97 4.70 -1.20 -13.94
CA LEU A 97 4.41 0.21 -13.73
C LEU A 97 2.95 0.47 -13.34
N PRO A 98 1.92 -0.03 -14.07
CA PRO A 98 0.53 0.21 -13.67
C PRO A 98 0.19 -0.39 -12.29
N PHE A 99 0.68 -1.59 -11.96
CA PHE A 99 0.37 -2.20 -10.66
C PHE A 99 1.08 -1.52 -9.49
N ALA A 100 2.36 -1.17 -9.65
CA ALA A 100 3.10 -0.43 -8.64
C ALA A 100 2.50 0.97 -8.43
N ALA A 101 2.12 1.67 -9.51
CA ALA A 101 1.52 2.99 -9.45
C ALA A 101 0.16 2.98 -8.72
N VAL A 102 -0.75 2.08 -9.13
CA VAL A 102 -2.07 1.94 -8.50
C VAL A 102 -1.93 1.56 -7.02
N THR A 103 -1.05 0.61 -6.71
CA THR A 103 -0.83 0.16 -5.32
C THR A 103 -0.19 1.23 -4.45
N SER A 104 0.54 2.18 -5.03
CA SER A 104 1.17 3.30 -4.32
C SER A 104 0.22 4.47 -4.03
N VAL A 105 -1.00 4.48 -4.58
CA VAL A 105 -1.97 5.58 -4.40
C VAL A 105 -2.25 5.90 -2.92
N PRO A 106 -2.53 4.93 -2.03
CA PRO A 106 -2.75 5.23 -0.61
C PRO A 106 -1.56 5.92 0.06
N ALA A 107 -0.34 5.46 -0.23
CA ALA A 107 0.88 6.05 0.30
C ALA A 107 1.04 7.51 -0.16
N ALA A 108 0.84 7.78 -1.45
CA ALA A 108 0.90 9.13 -2.01
C ALA A 108 -0.12 10.08 -1.34
N LEU A 109 -1.35 9.60 -1.11
CA LEU A 109 -2.40 10.36 -0.45
C LEU A 109 -2.06 10.66 1.02
N TRP A 110 -1.56 9.67 1.77
CA TRP A 110 -1.15 9.86 3.16
C TRP A 110 0.03 10.82 3.31
N ILE A 111 1.04 10.71 2.45
CA ILE A 111 2.17 11.64 2.42
C ILE A 111 1.67 13.05 2.10
N SER A 112 0.84 13.20 1.07
CA SER A 112 0.26 14.50 0.68
C SER A 112 -0.59 15.12 1.78
N ALA A 113 -1.39 14.33 2.49
CA ALA A 113 -2.17 14.78 3.64
C ALA A 113 -1.28 15.37 4.74
N ARG A 114 -0.14 14.74 5.02
CA ARG A 114 0.82 15.22 6.05
C ARG A 114 1.53 16.50 5.60
N LEU A 115 1.92 16.59 4.34
CA LEU A 115 2.50 17.82 3.78
C LEU A 115 1.51 18.99 3.83
N ALA A 116 0.24 18.75 3.47
CA ALA A 116 -0.82 19.76 3.53
C ALA A 116 -1.08 20.23 4.98
N ALA A 117 -1.10 19.31 5.94
CA ALA A 117 -1.27 19.64 7.36
C ALA A 117 -0.07 20.42 7.93
N ALA A 118 1.16 20.10 7.52
CA ALA A 118 2.35 20.79 7.96
C ALA A 118 2.41 22.24 7.46
N ARG A 119 1.98 22.49 6.21
CA ARG A 119 1.90 23.85 5.62
C ARG A 119 0.82 24.75 6.25
N ALA A 120 -0.09 24.17 7.03
CA ALA A 120 -1.17 24.89 7.70
C ALA A 120 -0.83 25.28 9.16
N ARG A 121 0.34 24.88 9.66
CA ARG A 121 0.87 25.26 10.98
C ARG A 121 1.79 26.46 10.81
#